data_AF-A0A3D4B0D1-F1
#
_entry.id   AF-A0A3D4B0D1-F1
#
_cell.length_a   1.000
_cell.length_b   1.000
_cell.length_c   1.000
_cell.angle_alpha   90.00
_cell.angle_beta   90.00
_cell.angle_gamma   90.00
#
_symmetry.space_group_name_H-M   'P 1'
#
loop_
_entity.id
_entity.type
_entity.pdbx_description
1 polymer ?
#
loop_
_entity_poly.entity_id
_entity_poly.type
_entity_poly.pdbx_seq_one_letter_code
_entity_poly.pdbx_strand_id
1 'polypeptide(L)'
;QIIRLMTGGYLGGAPKDDELEWRTPRMRTDAYVTIGAVFEVVDPIDLAVIESPVFIAYSTEDRAVEPDTTAARFQRFGATYKTLIEVNDTGDPAYHLLAGKYRSPQTTTSMVDTIRTFLEPLVR
;
A
#
# COMPACT_ATOMS: atom_id res chain seq x y z
N GLN A 1 10.16 -13.84 -20.32
CA GLN A 1 9.41 -14.47 -21.43
C GLN A 1 8.50 -15.62 -20.97
N ILE A 2 8.88 -16.42 -19.97
CA ILE A 2 8.05 -17.54 -19.45
C ILE A 2 6.71 -17.08 -18.85
N ILE A 3 6.70 -16.04 -18.02
CA ILE A 3 5.45 -15.52 -17.41
C ILE A 3 4.40 -15.12 -18.48
N ARG A 4 4.81 -14.48 -19.59
CA ARG A 4 3.91 -14.14 -20.71
C ARG A 4 3.35 -15.38 -21.41
N LEU A 5 4.10 -16.47 -21.49
CA LEU A 5 3.63 -17.74 -22.05
C LEU A 5 2.61 -18.41 -21.12
N MET A 6 2.76 -18.27 -19.80
CA MET A 6 1.84 -18.85 -18.82
C MET A 6 0.57 -18.03 -18.60
N THR A 7 0.68 -16.70 -18.59
CA THR A 7 -0.41 -15.79 -18.20
C THR A 7 -1.01 -15.01 -19.38
N GLY A 8 -0.47 -15.18 -20.59
CA GLY A 8 -0.79 -14.34 -21.74
C GLY A 8 -0.14 -12.95 -21.69
N GLY A 9 -0.63 -12.03 -22.50
CA GLY A 9 -0.09 -10.66 -22.59
C GLY A 9 -0.53 -9.70 -21.49
N TYR A 10 -1.55 -10.08 -20.70
CA TYR A 10 -2.16 -9.24 -19.67
C TYR A 10 -2.52 -10.08 -18.45
N LEU A 11 -2.33 -9.49 -17.27
CA LEU A 11 -2.79 -10.00 -15.98
C LEU A 11 -3.93 -9.12 -15.45
N GLY A 12 -4.87 -9.72 -14.73
CA GLY A 12 -6.07 -9.06 -14.17
C GLY A 12 -7.39 -9.59 -14.72
N GLY A 13 -8.50 -9.14 -14.13
CA GLY A 13 -9.85 -9.57 -14.49
C GLY A 13 -10.48 -8.74 -15.60
N ALA A 14 -11.62 -9.18 -16.15
CA ALA A 14 -12.44 -8.29 -16.95
C ALA A 14 -12.85 -7.07 -16.11
N PRO A 15 -12.85 -5.84 -16.66
CA PRO A 15 -13.36 -4.68 -15.94
C PRO A 15 -14.79 -4.95 -15.48
N LYS A 16 -15.09 -4.62 -14.21
CA LYS A 16 -16.47 -4.34 -13.82
C LYS A 16 -16.73 -2.86 -14.11
N ASP A 17 -17.96 -2.52 -14.48
CA ASP A 17 -18.31 -1.19 -14.99
C ASP A 17 -17.92 -0.05 -14.02
N ASP A 18 -18.01 -0.29 -12.72
CA ASP A 18 -17.65 0.66 -11.65
C ASP A 18 -16.14 0.71 -11.33
N GLU A 19 -15.37 -0.32 -11.69
CA GLU A 19 -13.95 -0.42 -11.38
C GLU A 19 -13.07 0.47 -12.26
N LEU A 20 -13.50 0.77 -13.49
CA LEU A 20 -12.74 1.60 -14.43
C LEU A 20 -12.53 3.04 -13.95
N GLU A 21 -13.40 3.55 -13.07
CA GLU A 21 -13.28 4.89 -12.54
C GLU A 21 -12.12 5.06 -11.55
N TRP A 22 -11.63 3.97 -10.96
CA TRP A 22 -10.69 4.06 -9.83
C TRP A 22 -9.54 3.06 -9.85
N ARG A 23 -9.55 2.07 -10.74
CA ARG A 23 -8.41 1.16 -10.93
C ARG A 23 -8.23 0.76 -12.38
N THR A 24 -7.00 0.37 -12.72
CA THR A 24 -6.71 -0.34 -13.96
C THR A 24 -7.00 -1.84 -13.75
N PRO A 25 -8.03 -2.42 -14.40
CA PRO A 25 -8.45 -3.80 -14.13
C PRO A 25 -7.50 -4.84 -14.76
N ARG A 26 -6.76 -4.45 -15.80
CA ARG A 26 -5.80 -5.30 -16.51
C ARG A 26 -4.53 -4.53 -16.81
N MET A 27 -3.37 -5.09 -16.46
CA MET A 27 -2.08 -4.53 -16.83
C MET A 27 -1.33 -5.50 -17.71
N ARG A 28 -0.45 -4.98 -18.57
CA ARG A 28 0.39 -5.83 -19.41
C ARG A 28 1.31 -6.66 -18.51
N THR A 29 1.53 -7.90 -18.90
CA THR A 29 2.34 -8.83 -18.13
C THR A 29 3.80 -8.38 -17.95
N ASP A 30 4.35 -7.66 -18.92
CA ASP A 30 5.69 -7.08 -18.81
C ASP A 30 5.78 -5.96 -17.76
N ALA A 31 4.72 -5.17 -17.56
CA ALA A 31 4.66 -4.19 -16.48
C ALA A 31 4.78 -4.84 -15.10
N TYR A 32 4.15 -6.01 -14.89
CA TYR A 32 4.28 -6.77 -13.64
C TYR A 32 5.70 -7.26 -13.39
N VAL A 33 6.41 -7.72 -14.43
CA VAL A 33 7.81 -8.12 -14.30
C VAL A 33 8.68 -6.95 -13.88
N THR A 34 8.45 -5.76 -14.45
CA THR A 34 9.16 -4.54 -14.06
C THR A 34 8.90 -4.17 -12.60
N ILE A 35 7.65 -4.27 -12.13
CA ILE A 35 7.32 -4.01 -10.71
C ILE A 35 8.04 -5.02 -9.79
N GLY A 36 8.06 -6.31 -10.16
CA GLY A 36 8.78 -7.33 -9.41
C GLY A 36 10.29 -7.04 -9.31
N ALA A 37 10.91 -6.57 -10.41
CA ALA A 37 12.32 -6.20 -10.41
C ALA A 37 12.62 -4.99 -9.51
N VAL A 38 11.68 -4.06 -9.34
CA VAL A 38 11.82 -2.98 -8.34
C VAL A 38 11.88 -3.56 -6.93
N PHE A 39 11.05 -4.56 -6.61
CA PHE A 39 11.09 -5.22 -5.30
C PHE A 39 12.44 -5.87 -5.01
N GLU A 40 13.08 -6.52 -5.98
CA GLU A 40 14.43 -7.08 -5.80
C GLU A 40 15.49 -6.03 -5.42
N VAL A 41 15.31 -4.79 -5.89
CA VAL A 41 16.22 -3.68 -5.58
C VAL A 41 15.90 -3.04 -4.22
N VAL A 42 14.62 -2.91 -3.87
CA VAL A 42 14.22 -2.24 -2.62
C VAL A 42 14.23 -3.16 -1.39
N ASP A 43 14.05 -4.46 -1.58
CA ASP A 43 13.99 -5.43 -0.48
C ASP A 43 15.25 -5.46 0.40
N PRO A 44 16.49 -5.41 -0.15
CA PRO A 44 17.70 -5.42 0.66
C PRO A 44 18.08 -4.05 1.24
N ILE A 45 17.32 -2.97 0.97
CA ILE A 45 17.65 -1.65 1.51
C ILE A 45 17.59 -1.68 3.03
N ASP A 46 18.64 -1.17 3.67
CA ASP A 46 18.64 -0.96 5.10
C ASP A 46 17.73 0.22 5.46
N LEU A 47 16.55 -0.07 6.01
CA LEU A 47 15.57 0.94 6.40
C LEU A 47 16.10 1.91 7.47
N ALA A 48 17.17 1.57 8.20
CA ALA A 48 17.78 2.45 9.19
C ALA A 48 18.31 3.76 8.57
N VAL A 49 18.65 3.76 7.27
CA VAL A 49 19.13 4.97 6.57
C VAL A 49 18.02 5.97 6.25
N ILE A 50 16.75 5.56 6.40
CA ILE A 50 15.59 6.43 6.18
C ILE A 50 15.26 7.12 7.50
N GLU A 51 15.84 8.31 7.67
CA GLU A 51 15.72 9.15 8.87
C GLU A 51 14.60 10.20 8.76
N SER A 52 14.04 10.39 7.57
CA SER A 52 12.89 11.28 7.36
C SER A 52 11.65 10.79 8.13
N PRO A 53 10.73 11.67 8.54
CA PRO A 53 9.49 11.28 9.18
C PRO A 53 8.72 10.18 8.44
N VAL A 54 8.24 9.17 9.18
CA VAL A 54 7.55 8.01 8.59
C VAL A 54 6.14 7.87 9.15
N PHE A 55 5.15 7.83 8.27
CA PHE A 55 3.78 7.46 8.61
C PHE A 55 3.38 6.21 7.83
N ILE A 56 2.93 5.18 8.52
CA ILE A 56 2.37 3.97 7.91
C ILE A 56 1.00 3.71 8.52
N ALA A 57 0.00 3.52 7.67
CA ALA A 57 -1.27 2.93 8.06
C ALA A 57 -1.37 1.53 7.43
N TYR A 58 -1.83 0.55 8.20
CA TYR A 58 -2.00 -0.83 7.74
C TYR A 58 -3.25 -1.46 8.37
N SER A 59 -3.72 -2.57 7.81
CA SER A 59 -4.72 -3.43 8.45
C SER A 59 -4.05 -4.72 8.91
N THR A 60 -4.43 -5.21 10.09
CA THR A 60 -4.03 -6.55 10.56
C THR A 60 -4.76 -7.68 9.83
N GLU A 61 -5.75 -7.35 9.00
CA GLU A 61 -6.54 -8.27 8.19
C GLU A 61 -6.22 -8.17 6.68
N ASP A 62 -5.21 -7.37 6.30
CA ASP A 62 -4.82 -7.16 4.89
C ASP A 62 -4.48 -8.50 4.22
N ARG A 63 -5.11 -8.75 3.07
CA ARG A 63 -4.95 -9.99 2.28
C ARG A 63 -3.99 -9.84 1.10
N ALA A 64 -3.50 -8.64 0.84
CA ALA A 64 -2.56 -8.32 -0.22
C ALA A 64 -1.14 -8.08 0.31
N VAL A 65 -1.01 -7.55 1.53
CA VAL A 65 0.26 -7.27 2.19
C VAL A 65 0.32 -7.99 3.53
N GLU A 66 1.45 -8.61 3.86
CA GLU A 66 1.63 -9.30 5.15
C GLU A 66 1.73 -8.29 6.30
N PRO A 67 0.74 -8.26 7.23
CA PRO A 67 0.67 -7.22 8.26
C PRO A 67 1.83 -7.30 9.27
N ASP A 68 2.19 -8.51 9.69
CA ASP A 68 3.28 -8.73 10.64
C ASP A 68 4.63 -8.27 10.10
N THR A 69 4.90 -8.53 8.81
CA THR A 69 6.09 -8.04 8.11
C THR A 69 6.09 -6.51 8.02
N THR A 70 4.92 -5.89 7.81
CA THR A 70 4.78 -4.43 7.81
C THR A 70 5.13 -3.83 9.18
N ALA A 71 4.53 -4.36 10.25
CA ALA A 71 4.80 -3.93 11.61
C ALA A 71 6.28 -4.14 12.00
N ALA A 72 6.87 -5.28 11.64
CA ALA A 72 8.28 -5.57 11.89
C ALA A 72 9.22 -4.62 11.12
N ARG A 73 8.93 -4.34 9.85
CA ARG A 73 9.74 -3.41 9.03
C ARG A 73 9.62 -1.97 9.51
N PHE A 74 8.44 -1.54 9.98
CA PHE A 74 8.26 -0.20 10.57
C PHE A 74 9.25 0.06 11.71
N GLN A 75 9.53 -0.95 12.54
CA GLN A 75 10.50 -0.82 13.64
C GLN A 75 11.92 -0.52 13.14
N ARG A 76 12.28 -0.97 11.93
CA ARG A 76 13.64 -0.83 11.36
C ARG A 76 13.94 0.55 10.78
N PHE A 77 12.93 1.41 10.56
CA PHE A 77 13.19 2.78 10.08
C PHE A 77 13.97 3.59 11.11
N GLY A 78 15.00 4.31 10.64
CA GLY A 78 15.83 5.21 11.47
C GLY A 78 15.15 6.53 11.85
N ALA A 79 13.94 6.77 11.36
CA ALA A 79 13.15 7.96 11.64
C ALA A 79 12.88 8.16 13.14
N THR A 80 13.31 9.30 13.67
CA THR A 80 13.03 9.74 15.06
C THR A 80 11.56 10.05 15.27
N TYR A 81 10.89 10.59 14.25
CA TYR A 81 9.46 10.88 14.29
C TYR A 81 8.72 9.92 13.33
N LYS A 82 8.12 8.87 13.89
CA LYS A 82 7.39 7.87 13.12
C LYS A 82 6.12 7.40 13.80
N THR A 83 5.11 7.09 13.00
CA THR A 83 3.79 6.65 13.46
C THR A 83 3.32 5.44 12.63
N LEU A 84 2.84 4.41 13.33
CA LEU A 84 2.17 3.25 12.76
C LEU A 84 0.73 3.23 13.26
N ILE A 85 -0.25 3.15 12.36
CA ILE A 85 -1.68 3.15 12.67
C ILE A 85 -2.34 1.90 12.10
N GLU A 86 -3.15 1.25 12.93
CA GLU A 86 -4.01 0.13 12.50
C GLU A 86 -5.38 0.65 12.05
N VAL A 87 -5.85 0.18 10.91
CA VAL A 87 -7.15 0.52 10.32
C VAL A 87 -7.85 -0.75 9.87
N ASN A 88 -8.81 -1.21 10.66
CA ASN A 88 -9.54 -2.47 10.42
C ASN A 88 -11.03 -2.24 10.13
N ASP A 89 -11.52 -1.01 10.21
CA ASP A 89 -12.90 -0.61 9.92
C ASP A 89 -13.12 -0.19 8.45
N THR A 90 -12.23 -0.64 7.56
CA THR A 90 -12.34 -0.42 6.11
C THR A 90 -13.50 -1.18 5.47
N GLY A 91 -14.02 -0.63 4.37
CA GLY A 91 -15.09 -1.23 3.58
C GLY A 91 -14.57 -2.16 2.50
N ASP A 92 -13.25 -2.25 2.36
CA ASP A 92 -12.57 -3.09 1.40
C ASP A 92 -12.57 -4.55 1.88
N PRO A 93 -13.15 -5.50 1.13
CA PRO A 93 -13.18 -6.92 1.55
C PRO A 93 -11.80 -7.58 1.68
N ALA A 94 -10.77 -6.98 1.07
CA ALA A 94 -9.39 -7.42 1.17
C ALA A 94 -8.60 -6.68 2.27
N TYR A 95 -9.23 -5.72 2.95
CA TYR A 95 -8.64 -4.90 4.01
C TYR A 95 -7.35 -4.16 3.59
N HIS A 96 -7.20 -3.90 2.28
CA HIS A 96 -6.00 -3.31 1.72
C HIS A 96 -6.19 -1.82 1.41
N LEU A 97 -7.38 -1.45 0.93
CA LEU A 97 -7.71 -0.05 0.67
C LEU A 97 -8.27 0.60 1.93
N LEU A 98 -7.43 1.34 2.66
CA LEU A 98 -7.73 1.85 4.00
C LEU A 98 -8.41 3.22 4.02
N ALA A 99 -8.52 3.90 2.89
CA ALA A 99 -9.20 5.18 2.72
C ALA A 99 -9.60 5.38 1.25
N GLY A 100 -10.49 6.33 1.00
CA GLY A 100 -10.93 6.73 -0.33
C GLY A 100 -12.38 6.40 -0.62
N LYS A 101 -13.02 7.24 -1.45
CA LYS A 101 -14.47 7.27 -1.68
C LYS A 101 -15.10 5.95 -2.14
N TYR A 102 -14.33 5.09 -2.83
CA TYR A 102 -14.87 3.89 -3.48
C TYR A 102 -14.88 2.65 -2.59
N ARG A 103 -13.84 2.46 -1.78
CA ARG A 103 -13.62 1.21 -1.02
C ARG A 103 -13.54 1.41 0.48
N SER A 104 -13.20 2.62 0.94
CA SER A 104 -13.21 2.93 2.37
C SER A 104 -13.61 4.38 2.66
N PRO A 105 -14.81 4.81 2.21
CA PRO A 105 -15.29 6.17 2.49
C PRO A 105 -15.42 6.44 3.98
N GLN A 106 -15.78 5.45 4.80
CA GLN A 106 -16.01 5.62 6.23
C GLN A 106 -14.76 5.92 7.05
N THR A 107 -13.58 5.47 6.60
CA THR A 107 -12.30 5.72 7.27
C THR A 107 -11.56 6.93 6.69
N THR A 108 -12.09 7.53 5.62
CA THR A 108 -11.37 8.59 4.88
C THR A 108 -11.17 9.83 5.74
N THR A 109 -12.21 10.31 6.43
CA THR A 109 -12.13 11.51 7.27
C THR A 109 -11.17 11.30 8.45
N SER A 110 -11.28 10.17 9.15
CA SER A 110 -10.41 9.85 10.28
C SER A 110 -8.94 9.71 9.86
N MET A 111 -8.68 9.12 8.68
CA MET A 111 -7.34 9.05 8.10
C MET A 111 -6.76 10.45 7.82
N VAL A 112 -7.56 11.35 7.25
CA VAL A 112 -7.13 12.74 6.98
C VAL A 112 -6.78 13.46 8.28
N ASP A 113 -7.61 13.35 9.31
CA ASP A 113 -7.33 13.96 10.61
C ASP A 113 -6.05 13.41 11.24
N THR A 114 -5.86 12.09 11.16
CA THR A 114 -4.66 11.41 11.68
C THR A 114 -3.39 11.88 10.97
N ILE A 115 -3.42 11.98 9.63
CA ILE A 115 -2.29 12.50 8.84
C ILE A 115 -2.04 13.97 9.16
N ARG A 116 -3.08 14.79 9.35
CA ARG A 116 -2.92 16.19 9.75
C ARG A 116 -2.18 16.30 11.07
N THR A 117 -2.60 15.54 12.09
CA THR A 117 -1.92 15.51 13.40
C THR A 117 -0.47 15.05 13.28
N PHE A 118 -0.17 14.08 12.41
CA PHE A 118 1.21 13.69 12.12
C PHE A 118 2.03 14.82 11.47
N LEU A 119 1.44 15.60 10.57
CA LEU A 119 2.15 16.67 9.87
C LEU A 119 2.31 17.96 10.69
N GLU A 120 1.44 18.24 11.66
CA GLU A 120 1.46 19.46 12.48
C GLU A 120 2.85 19.84 13.06
N PRO A 121 3.63 18.92 13.67
CA PRO A 121 4.97 19.27 14.15
C PRO A 121 6.02 19.45 13.03
N LEU A 122 5.74 19.01 11.79
CA LEU A 122 6.67 18.99 10.66
C LEU A 122 6.56 20.21 9.74
N VAL A 123 5.44 20.93 9.78
CA VAL A 123 5.13 22.06 8.88
C VAL A 123 5.38 23.43 9.56
N ARG A 124 6.13 23.44 10.67
CA ARG A 124 6.51 24.68 11.35
C ARG A 124 7.68 25.39 10.70
#